data_AF-A0A7K2MQG4-F1
#
_entry.id   AF-A0A7K2MQG4-F1
#
_cell.length_a   1.000
_cell.length_b   1.000
_cell.length_c   1.000
_cell.angle_alpha   90.00
_cell.angle_beta   90.00
_cell.angle_gamma   90.00
#
_symmetry.space_group_name_H-M   'P 1'
#
loop_
_entity.id
_entity.type
_entity.pdbx_description
1 polymer ?
#
loop_
_entity_poly.entity_id
_entity_poly.type
_entity_poly.pdbx_seq_one_letter_code
_entity_poly.pdbx_strand_id
1 'polypeptide(L)'
;MPSIPTRTRLATVSALTALGALASLGTASAADPALNGEWAPFTRCPVDAPAMLNADGFEKTPQCVVSTSASGTIKLGKTTVTTGRTNLQMGVVQNADGTSSVVAPASGALKAEPATVPGGLLGLMCPSDIFVITGICESLENSSLNKITATMESVGAPYAFDQTAGVLTDMPIVALPVRIHLENPLLGDNCYIGTAANPIVLRPENRNFPEFGMTFFQGDGTEDPAGEMSRINLTGATQNDSAFAVPGATGCGLNVGLINAAVNAKTGLPSAAGNNSVTLNDTRTHLTGLNAPGTVVPDAGKVLAENWHSAVE
;
A
#
# COMPACT_ATOMS: atom_id res chain seq x y z
N MET A 1 -29.12 -24.09 -79.72
CA MET A 1 -28.07 -24.89 -80.39
C MET A 1 -26.95 -23.94 -80.78
N PRO A 2 -25.65 -24.24 -80.61
CA PRO A 2 -24.96 -25.40 -79.99
C PRO A 2 -24.23 -25.03 -78.67
N SER A 3 -24.30 -25.80 -77.59
CA SER A 3 -23.54 -27.01 -77.17
C SER A 3 -22.21 -26.75 -76.43
N ILE A 4 -22.18 -27.29 -75.21
CA ILE A 4 -21.16 -27.29 -74.13
C ILE A 4 -19.84 -27.97 -74.58
N PRO A 5 -18.69 -27.72 -73.91
CA PRO A 5 -18.15 -28.82 -73.10
C PRO A 5 -17.60 -28.41 -71.73
N THR A 6 -18.09 -29.16 -70.75
CA THR A 6 -17.49 -29.75 -69.57
C THR A 6 -15.97 -29.64 -69.45
N ARG A 7 -15.50 -29.18 -68.27
CA ARG A 7 -14.32 -29.77 -67.62
C ARG A 7 -14.38 -29.61 -66.10
N THR A 8 -14.82 -30.69 -65.49
CA THR A 8 -14.64 -31.07 -64.10
C THR A 8 -13.15 -31.10 -63.75
N ARG A 9 -12.73 -30.41 -62.69
CA ARG A 9 -11.63 -30.87 -61.82
C ARG A 9 -11.96 -30.60 -60.36
N LEU A 10 -11.93 -31.69 -59.61
CA LEU A 10 -12.01 -31.80 -58.17
C LEU A 10 -10.82 -31.12 -57.46
N ALA A 11 -11.03 -30.96 -56.14
CA ALA A 11 -10.04 -30.85 -55.07
C ALA A 11 -9.54 -29.42 -54.83
N THR A 12 -9.50 -28.87 -53.62
CA THR A 12 -9.40 -29.45 -52.28
C THR A 12 -10.00 -28.49 -51.25
N VAL A 13 -10.66 -29.06 -50.24
CA VAL A 13 -10.99 -28.43 -48.96
C VAL A 13 -9.70 -27.96 -48.26
N SER A 14 -9.67 -26.73 -47.79
CA SER A 14 -8.82 -26.30 -46.67
C SER A 14 -9.49 -25.15 -45.94
N ALA A 15 -10.35 -25.52 -44.99
CA ALA A 15 -10.82 -24.63 -43.95
C ALA A 15 -9.63 -24.31 -43.02
N LEU A 16 -9.13 -23.10 -43.07
CA LEU A 16 -8.27 -22.55 -42.02
C LEU A 16 -9.16 -21.79 -41.04
N THR A 17 -9.65 -22.52 -40.05
CA THR A 17 -10.18 -21.96 -38.80
C THR A 17 -9.03 -21.32 -38.04
N ALA A 18 -8.85 -20.01 -38.20
CA ALA A 18 -8.02 -19.23 -37.29
C ALA A 18 -8.77 -19.09 -35.94
N LEU A 19 -8.65 -20.09 -35.07
CA LEU A 19 -8.94 -19.90 -33.66
C LEU A 19 -7.86 -18.96 -33.10
N GLY A 20 -8.22 -17.70 -32.92
CA GLY A 20 -7.42 -16.74 -32.18
C GLY A 20 -7.25 -17.25 -30.75
N ALA A 21 -6.04 -17.69 -30.42
CA ALA A 21 -5.62 -17.87 -29.04
C ALA A 21 -5.61 -16.48 -28.40
N LEU A 22 -6.67 -16.13 -27.68
CA LEU A 22 -6.62 -15.11 -26.64
C LEU A 22 -5.69 -15.65 -25.56
N ALA A 23 -4.39 -15.44 -25.74
CA ALA A 23 -3.44 -15.59 -24.65
C ALA A 23 -3.91 -14.64 -23.54
N SER A 24 -4.33 -15.22 -22.43
CA SER A 24 -4.51 -14.51 -21.18
C SER A 24 -3.19 -13.85 -20.82
N LEU A 25 -3.04 -12.58 -21.18
CA LEU A 25 -2.01 -11.71 -20.64
C LEU A 25 -2.34 -11.54 -19.16
N GLY A 26 -1.88 -12.50 -18.34
CA GLY A 26 -1.76 -12.26 -16.91
C GLY A 26 -0.86 -11.05 -16.75
N THR A 27 -1.38 -9.98 -16.16
CA THR A 27 -0.58 -8.85 -15.72
C THR A 27 0.36 -9.36 -14.63
N ALA A 28 1.54 -9.83 -15.02
CA ALA A 28 2.61 -10.04 -14.07
C ALA A 28 2.90 -8.66 -13.46
N SER A 29 2.53 -8.48 -12.19
CA SER A 29 2.99 -7.32 -11.43
C SER A 29 4.52 -7.40 -11.46
N ALA A 30 5.17 -6.41 -12.08
CA ALA A 30 6.62 -6.30 -12.02
C ALA A 30 7.03 -6.27 -10.55
N ALA A 31 8.08 -7.03 -10.20
CA ALA A 31 8.69 -6.93 -8.88
C ALA A 31 9.23 -5.50 -8.70
N ASP A 32 9.19 -4.98 -7.46
CA ASP A 32 9.84 -3.71 -7.17
C ASP A 32 11.36 -3.88 -7.44
N PRO A 33 12.03 -2.91 -8.10
CA PRO A 33 13.46 -3.01 -8.40
C PRO A 33 14.31 -3.06 -7.12
N ALA A 34 15.46 -3.71 -7.21
CA ALA A 34 16.53 -3.52 -6.24
C ALA A 34 17.26 -2.21 -6.58
N LEU A 35 17.55 -1.40 -5.56
CA LEU A 35 18.28 -0.14 -5.71
C LEU A 35 19.55 -0.20 -4.87
N ASN A 36 20.63 0.35 -5.40
CA ASN A 36 21.93 0.40 -4.75
C ASN A 36 21.98 1.45 -3.62
N GLY A 37 22.81 1.16 -2.61
CA GLY A 37 23.23 2.11 -1.58
C GLY A 37 22.10 2.89 -0.90
N GLU A 38 22.22 4.21 -0.90
CA GLU A 38 21.30 5.12 -0.19
C GLU A 38 19.88 5.13 -0.79
N TRP A 39 19.72 4.66 -2.03
CA TRP A 39 18.42 4.47 -2.68
C TRP A 39 17.71 3.17 -2.28
N ALA A 40 18.39 2.18 -1.69
CA ALA A 40 17.84 0.86 -1.39
C ALA A 40 16.43 0.86 -0.74
N PRO A 41 16.07 1.81 0.16
CA PRO A 41 14.72 1.86 0.74
C PRO A 41 13.60 2.34 -0.22
N PHE A 42 13.93 3.03 -1.32
CA PHE A 42 13.00 3.82 -2.15
C PHE A 42 12.55 3.11 -3.43
N THR A 43 12.33 1.81 -3.36
CA THR A 43 12.03 0.95 -4.52
C THR A 43 10.71 1.25 -5.24
N ARG A 44 9.85 2.11 -4.69
CA ARG A 44 8.55 2.48 -5.26
C ARG A 44 8.34 3.99 -5.33
N CYS A 45 9.40 4.79 -5.31
CA CYS A 45 9.21 6.23 -5.54
C CYS A 45 8.65 6.47 -6.95
N PRO A 46 7.56 7.23 -7.11
CA PRO A 46 6.93 7.45 -8.42
C PRO A 46 7.67 8.54 -9.23
N VAL A 47 8.98 8.38 -9.42
CA VAL A 47 9.85 9.40 -10.05
C VAL A 47 9.43 9.75 -11.47
N ASP A 48 8.83 8.80 -12.20
CA ASP A 48 8.33 9.00 -13.57
C ASP A 48 6.93 9.59 -13.64
N ALA A 49 6.27 9.84 -12.50
CA ALA A 49 4.95 10.44 -12.50
C ALA A 49 5.03 11.88 -13.03
N PRO A 50 4.08 12.34 -13.88
CA PRO A 50 4.13 13.69 -14.44
C PRO A 50 4.24 14.80 -13.39
N ALA A 51 3.61 14.63 -12.22
CA ALA A 51 3.72 15.59 -11.13
C ALA A 51 5.14 15.72 -10.57
N MET A 52 5.89 14.61 -10.51
CA MET A 52 7.29 14.59 -10.06
C MET A 52 8.21 15.16 -11.14
N LEU A 53 8.07 14.71 -12.39
CA LEU A 53 8.91 15.14 -13.52
C LEU A 53 8.77 16.64 -13.83
N ASN A 54 7.61 17.23 -13.58
CA ASN A 54 7.33 18.65 -13.83
C ASN A 54 7.82 19.57 -12.70
N ALA A 55 8.45 19.05 -11.65
CA ALA A 55 9.04 19.85 -10.59
C ALA A 55 10.31 20.56 -11.10
N ASP A 56 10.37 21.87 -10.98
CA ASP A 56 11.40 22.70 -11.61
C ASP A 56 12.67 22.85 -10.76
N GLY A 57 12.61 22.59 -9.46
CA GLY A 57 13.72 22.77 -8.51
C GLY A 57 13.79 24.15 -7.88
N PHE A 58 12.84 25.04 -8.20
CA PHE A 58 12.74 26.38 -7.61
C PHE A 58 11.37 26.59 -6.95
N GLU A 59 10.29 26.64 -7.74
CA GLU A 59 8.92 26.73 -7.21
C GLU A 59 8.45 25.39 -6.67
N LYS A 60 8.97 24.29 -7.22
CA LYS A 60 8.58 22.91 -6.90
C LYS A 60 9.79 22.02 -6.80
N THR A 61 10.00 21.43 -5.62
CA THR A 61 11.11 20.50 -5.36
C THR A 61 10.58 19.07 -5.20
N PRO A 62 11.05 18.11 -6.00
CA PRO A 62 10.62 16.72 -5.93
C PRO A 62 11.46 15.94 -4.90
N GLN A 63 10.80 15.09 -4.13
CA GLN A 63 11.39 14.26 -3.06
C GLN A 63 10.71 12.90 -3.00
N CYS A 64 11.41 11.89 -2.50
CA CYS A 64 10.86 10.58 -2.21
C CYS A 64 10.82 10.37 -0.69
N VAL A 65 9.72 9.83 -0.19
CA VAL A 65 9.56 9.48 1.23
C VAL A 65 9.29 7.99 1.35
N VAL A 66 9.97 7.35 2.28
CA VAL A 66 9.69 5.99 2.73
C VAL A 66 9.54 5.99 4.24
N SER A 67 8.59 5.22 4.76
CA SER A 67 8.51 4.90 6.18
C SER A 67 8.26 3.42 6.36
N THR A 68 9.04 2.78 7.22
CA THR A 68 8.91 1.36 7.52
C THR A 68 8.78 1.12 9.01
N SER A 69 8.06 0.06 9.36
CA SER A 69 8.01 -0.46 10.72
C SER A 69 8.06 -1.98 10.66
N ALA A 70 8.84 -2.59 11.55
CA ALA A 70 8.94 -4.03 11.62
C ALA A 70 7.73 -4.68 12.30
N SER A 71 7.06 -3.94 13.19
CA SER A 71 5.95 -4.44 13.99
C SER A 71 5.16 -3.30 14.62
N GLY A 72 3.95 -3.62 15.03
CA GLY A 72 3.08 -2.65 15.68
C GLY A 72 1.86 -3.33 16.28
N THR A 73 0.90 -2.53 16.68
CA THR A 73 -0.38 -2.99 17.19
C THR A 73 -1.48 -2.13 16.63
N ILE A 74 -2.54 -2.75 16.14
CA ILE A 74 -3.75 -2.06 15.70
C ILE A 74 -4.94 -2.57 16.50
N LYS A 75 -5.72 -1.64 17.04
CA LYS A 75 -6.97 -1.86 17.74
C LYS A 75 -8.09 -1.25 16.92
N LEU A 76 -9.08 -2.08 16.58
CA LEU A 76 -10.31 -1.70 15.89
C LEU A 76 -11.47 -2.14 16.79
N GLY A 77 -12.19 -1.18 17.36
CA GLY A 77 -13.23 -1.44 18.36
C GLY A 77 -12.72 -2.32 19.50
N LYS A 78 -13.16 -3.58 19.53
CA LYS A 78 -12.84 -4.58 20.57
C LYS A 78 -11.68 -5.50 20.19
N THR A 79 -11.26 -5.52 18.93
CA THR A 79 -10.21 -6.43 18.44
C THR A 79 -8.87 -5.72 18.42
N THR A 80 -7.83 -6.38 18.92
CA THR A 80 -6.44 -5.92 18.83
C THR A 80 -5.62 -6.97 18.09
N VAL A 81 -4.79 -6.52 17.14
CA VAL A 81 -3.96 -7.37 16.28
C VAL A 81 -2.55 -6.81 16.26
N THR A 82 -1.54 -7.69 16.32
CA THR A 82 -0.15 -7.33 16.05
C THR A 82 0.03 -7.16 14.56
N THR A 83 0.50 -6.00 14.11
CA THR A 83 0.75 -5.76 12.68
C THR A 83 2.03 -6.47 12.24
N GLY A 84 2.06 -6.95 10.99
CA GLY A 84 3.31 -7.35 10.34
C GLY A 84 4.15 -6.13 9.94
N ARG A 85 5.17 -6.34 9.09
CA ARG A 85 5.98 -5.24 8.56
C ARG A 85 5.13 -4.33 7.70
N THR A 86 5.43 -3.04 7.75
CA THR A 86 4.81 -2.03 6.90
C THR A 86 5.87 -1.26 6.12
N ASN A 87 5.51 -0.84 4.91
CA ASN A 87 6.35 -0.04 4.02
C ASN A 87 5.45 0.96 3.29
N LEU A 88 5.42 2.18 3.81
CA LEU A 88 4.83 3.35 3.16
C LEU A 88 5.88 3.95 2.21
N GLN A 89 5.52 4.21 0.97
CA GLN A 89 6.32 4.98 0.02
C GLN A 89 5.45 5.96 -0.75
N MET A 90 5.99 7.15 -1.01
CA MET A 90 5.33 8.17 -1.80
C MET A 90 6.34 9.17 -2.38
N GLY A 91 5.97 9.78 -3.49
CA GLY A 91 6.63 11.00 -3.97
C GLY A 91 6.01 12.21 -3.29
N VAL A 92 6.81 13.23 -3.06
CA VAL A 92 6.39 14.52 -2.52
C VAL A 92 6.92 15.60 -3.44
N VAL A 93 6.06 16.57 -3.76
CA VAL A 93 6.47 17.81 -4.43
C VAL A 93 6.21 18.94 -3.45
N GLN A 94 7.30 19.48 -2.90
CA GLN A 94 7.27 20.63 -2.00
C GLN A 94 7.20 21.91 -2.83
N ASN A 95 6.25 22.77 -2.50
CA ASN A 95 6.11 24.10 -3.09
C ASN A 95 6.97 25.11 -2.33
N ALA A 96 7.34 26.22 -2.97
CA ALA A 96 8.12 27.29 -2.36
C ALA A 96 7.43 27.96 -1.14
N ASP A 97 6.12 27.82 -1.00
CA ASP A 97 5.36 28.30 0.18
C ASP A 97 5.45 27.34 1.39
N GLY A 98 6.17 26.23 1.26
CA GLY A 98 6.34 25.20 2.30
C GLY A 98 5.27 24.12 2.30
N THR A 99 4.19 24.26 1.53
CA THR A 99 3.17 23.21 1.39
C THR A 99 3.69 22.06 0.52
N SER A 100 3.09 20.88 0.68
CA SER A 100 3.48 19.69 -0.09
C SER A 100 2.29 19.03 -0.75
N SER A 101 2.49 18.59 -1.99
CA SER A 101 1.58 17.67 -2.67
C SER A 101 2.19 16.27 -2.68
N VAL A 102 1.33 15.25 -2.63
CA VAL A 102 1.75 13.84 -2.58
C VAL A 102 1.43 13.15 -3.89
N VAL A 103 2.35 12.31 -4.33
CA VAL A 103 2.21 11.44 -5.50
C VAL A 103 2.30 10.00 -5.01
N ALA A 104 1.21 9.25 -5.18
CA ALA A 104 1.19 7.83 -4.80
C ALA A 104 1.90 6.96 -5.85
N PRO A 105 2.63 5.91 -5.44
CA PRO A 105 3.06 4.86 -6.36
C PRO A 105 1.86 4.18 -7.04
N ALA A 106 2.02 3.74 -8.28
CA ALA A 106 0.95 3.05 -9.02
C ALA A 106 0.49 1.76 -8.32
N SER A 107 1.37 1.09 -7.58
CA SER A 107 1.08 -0.10 -6.77
C SER A 107 0.49 0.19 -5.40
N GLY A 108 0.18 1.46 -5.10
CA GLY A 108 -0.29 1.92 -3.79
C GLY A 108 0.85 2.39 -2.88
N ALA A 109 0.53 3.34 -2.00
CA ALA A 109 1.52 3.96 -1.13
C ALA A 109 1.95 3.02 0.01
N LEU A 110 1.00 2.34 0.65
CA LEU A 110 1.26 1.43 1.76
C LEU A 110 1.20 -0.03 1.30
N LYS A 111 2.30 -0.76 1.54
CA LYS A 111 2.33 -2.22 1.56
C LYS A 111 2.45 -2.70 3.02
N ALA A 112 1.55 -3.56 3.46
CA ALA A 112 1.55 -4.15 4.79
C ALA A 112 1.56 -5.68 4.68
N GLU A 113 2.37 -6.34 5.50
CA GLU A 113 2.32 -7.79 5.61
C GLU A 113 1.00 -8.25 6.26
N PRO A 114 0.44 -9.37 5.80
CA PRO A 114 -0.78 -9.92 6.39
C PRO A 114 -0.60 -10.22 7.89
N ALA A 115 -1.51 -9.72 8.71
CA ALA A 115 -1.56 -10.00 10.14
C ALA A 115 -2.58 -11.09 10.45
N THR A 116 -2.28 -11.99 11.39
CA THR A 116 -3.26 -13.02 11.79
C THR A 116 -4.23 -12.46 12.81
N VAL A 117 -5.54 -12.58 12.56
CA VAL A 117 -6.59 -12.13 13.47
C VAL A 117 -6.71 -13.11 14.65
N PRO A 118 -6.56 -12.67 15.91
CA PRO A 118 -6.68 -13.55 17.07
C PRO A 118 -8.04 -14.25 17.14
N GLY A 119 -8.03 -15.55 17.40
CA GLY A 119 -9.23 -16.38 17.50
C GLY A 119 -9.82 -16.85 16.16
N GLY A 120 -9.35 -16.32 15.03
CA GLY A 120 -9.74 -16.81 13.71
C GLY A 120 -11.25 -16.75 13.43
N LEU A 121 -11.72 -17.64 12.56
CA LEU A 121 -13.13 -17.76 12.19
C LEU A 121 -14.00 -18.28 13.34
N LEU A 122 -13.45 -19.13 14.21
CA LEU A 122 -14.11 -19.56 15.44
C LEU A 122 -14.47 -18.35 16.31
N GLY A 123 -13.56 -17.39 16.41
CA GLY A 123 -13.80 -16.14 17.11
C GLY A 123 -14.92 -15.30 16.50
N LEU A 124 -15.20 -15.43 15.19
CA LEU A 124 -16.22 -14.67 14.47
C LEU A 124 -17.59 -15.37 14.38
N MET A 125 -17.62 -16.69 14.20
CA MET A 125 -18.81 -17.44 13.76
C MET A 125 -19.33 -18.47 14.76
N CYS A 126 -18.59 -18.79 15.82
CA CYS A 126 -18.98 -19.84 16.76
C CYS A 126 -19.54 -19.22 18.05
N PRO A 127 -20.87 -19.09 18.20
CA PRO A 127 -21.47 -18.91 19.51
C PRO A 127 -21.26 -20.19 20.33
N SER A 128 -21.04 -20.05 21.63
CA SER A 128 -20.84 -21.18 22.54
C SER A 128 -22.09 -22.06 22.72
N ASP A 129 -23.27 -21.58 22.30
CA ASP A 129 -24.55 -22.14 22.79
C ASP A 129 -25.52 -22.61 21.68
N ILE A 130 -25.11 -22.71 20.41
CA ILE A 130 -25.99 -23.16 19.30
C ILE A 130 -25.57 -24.54 18.78
N PHE A 131 -26.34 -25.57 19.16
CA PHE A 131 -26.08 -27.00 18.89
C PHE A 131 -25.94 -27.38 17.41
N VAL A 132 -26.50 -26.58 16.49
CA VAL A 132 -26.48 -26.85 15.04
C VAL A 132 -25.14 -26.43 14.39
N ILE A 133 -24.39 -25.52 15.03
CA ILE A 133 -23.14 -24.95 14.48
C ILE A 133 -21.90 -25.62 15.12
N THR A 134 -22.09 -26.34 16.23
CA THR A 134 -21.02 -27.01 16.99
C THR A 134 -20.18 -27.94 16.13
N GLY A 135 -20.77 -28.75 15.25
CA GLY A 135 -20.00 -29.65 14.38
C GLY A 135 -19.13 -28.95 13.32
N ILE A 136 -19.54 -27.77 12.86
CA ILE A 136 -18.73 -26.93 11.97
C ILE A 136 -17.59 -26.27 12.77
N CYS A 137 -17.88 -25.83 14.00
CA CYS A 137 -16.90 -25.26 14.90
C CYS A 137 -15.82 -26.29 15.33
N GLU A 138 -16.21 -27.51 15.69
CA GLU A 138 -15.27 -28.61 16.00
C GLU A 138 -14.37 -28.95 14.80
N SER A 139 -14.90 -28.88 13.57
CA SER A 139 -14.13 -29.11 12.34
C SER A 139 -13.10 -28.00 12.04
N LEU A 140 -13.23 -26.84 12.69
CA LEU A 140 -12.36 -25.67 12.49
C LEU A 140 -11.26 -25.56 13.56
N GLU A 141 -11.37 -26.22 14.71
CA GLU A 141 -10.44 -26.06 15.86
C GLU A 141 -8.97 -26.31 15.53
N ASN A 142 -8.64 -27.03 14.45
CA ASN A 142 -7.26 -27.27 14.02
C ASN A 142 -7.05 -27.17 12.50
N SER A 143 -7.95 -26.48 11.79
CA SER A 143 -7.90 -26.37 10.33
C SER A 143 -7.32 -25.02 9.87
N SER A 144 -6.61 -25.02 8.73
CA SER A 144 -6.23 -23.79 8.03
C SER A 144 -7.44 -22.91 7.70
N LEU A 145 -8.64 -23.49 7.67
CA LEU A 145 -9.92 -22.80 7.51
C LEU A 145 -10.30 -21.90 8.69
N ASN A 146 -9.67 -22.04 9.87
CA ASN A 146 -9.90 -21.13 10.99
C ASN A 146 -9.01 -19.87 10.92
N LYS A 147 -7.89 -19.92 10.21
CA LYS A 147 -6.98 -18.77 10.12
C LYS A 147 -7.62 -17.68 9.27
N ILE A 148 -7.67 -16.47 9.81
CA ILE A 148 -8.03 -15.26 9.07
C ILE A 148 -6.81 -14.37 9.04
N THR A 149 -6.39 -13.97 7.84
CA THR A 149 -5.39 -12.93 7.67
C THR A 149 -6.07 -11.61 7.34
N ALA A 150 -5.55 -10.54 7.92
CA ALA A 150 -5.99 -9.18 7.70
C ALA A 150 -4.85 -8.41 7.04
N THR A 151 -5.08 -7.93 5.82
CA THR A 151 -4.09 -7.19 5.04
C THR A 151 -4.59 -5.76 4.83
N MET A 152 -3.79 -4.78 5.19
CA MET A 152 -4.13 -3.38 4.99
C MET A 152 -3.79 -2.96 3.55
N GLU A 153 -4.74 -2.37 2.86
CA GLU A 153 -4.63 -1.95 1.46
C GLU A 153 -4.86 -0.44 1.34
N SER A 154 -4.05 0.22 0.51
CA SER A 154 -4.27 1.63 0.15
C SER A 154 -5.53 1.77 -0.70
N VAL A 155 -6.38 2.74 -0.40
CA VAL A 155 -7.58 3.07 -1.19
C VAL A 155 -7.63 4.54 -1.55
N GLY A 156 -6.67 4.94 -2.37
CA GLY A 156 -6.46 6.32 -2.79
C GLY A 156 -5.04 6.79 -2.50
N ALA A 157 -4.74 8.01 -2.95
CA ALA A 157 -3.47 8.65 -2.66
C ALA A 157 -3.43 9.19 -1.22
N PRO A 158 -2.28 9.13 -0.53
CA PRO A 158 -2.09 9.91 0.68
C PRO A 158 -2.25 11.41 0.41
N TYR A 159 -2.59 12.17 1.45
CA TYR A 159 -2.77 13.62 1.36
C TYR A 159 -2.45 14.29 2.69
N ALA A 160 -2.45 15.63 2.72
CA ALA A 160 -2.13 16.43 3.90
C ALA A 160 -0.79 16.00 4.54
N PHE A 161 0.24 15.84 3.70
CA PHE A 161 1.60 15.57 4.16
C PHE A 161 2.20 16.84 4.77
N ASP A 162 2.76 16.71 5.96
CA ASP A 162 3.51 17.74 6.66
C ASP A 162 4.92 17.20 6.95
N GLN A 163 5.90 17.75 6.23
CA GLN A 163 7.30 17.37 6.40
C GLN A 163 7.84 17.74 7.79
N THR A 164 7.38 18.84 8.36
CA THR A 164 7.82 19.33 9.68
C THR A 164 7.29 18.42 10.78
N ALA A 165 6.08 17.90 10.64
CA ALA A 165 5.54 16.87 11.53
C ALA A 165 6.37 15.57 11.52
N GLY A 166 7.10 15.30 10.44
CA GLY A 166 8.00 14.15 10.35
C GLY A 166 9.13 14.16 11.39
N VAL A 167 9.61 15.34 11.82
CA VAL A 167 10.72 15.48 12.80
C VAL A 167 10.24 15.88 14.20
N LEU A 168 8.99 16.31 14.34
CA LEU A 168 8.38 16.72 15.60
C LEU A 168 7.46 15.62 16.16
N THR A 169 6.90 15.84 17.34
CA THR A 169 5.94 14.94 17.99
C THR A 169 4.53 15.51 17.96
N ASP A 170 3.54 14.64 18.14
CA ASP A 170 2.13 14.98 18.38
C ASP A 170 1.49 15.85 17.28
N MET A 171 1.99 15.68 16.05
CA MET A 171 1.43 16.27 14.84
C MET A 171 1.25 15.19 13.76
N PRO A 172 0.08 15.14 13.11
CA PRO A 172 -0.14 14.24 11.97
C PRO A 172 0.86 14.46 10.84
N ILE A 173 1.54 13.40 10.42
CA ILE A 173 2.54 13.46 9.34
C ILE A 173 1.87 13.42 7.97
N VAL A 174 0.86 12.57 7.81
CA VAL A 174 0.17 12.33 6.54
C VAL A 174 -1.18 11.67 6.80
N ALA A 175 -2.17 11.91 5.95
CA ALA A 175 -3.43 11.17 5.94
C ALA A 175 -3.35 9.99 4.94
N LEU A 176 -3.62 8.78 5.44
CA LEU A 176 -3.55 7.52 4.70
C LEU A 176 -4.94 6.89 4.60
N PRO A 177 -5.62 6.97 3.44
CA PRO A 177 -6.86 6.25 3.22
C PRO A 177 -6.58 4.76 2.96
N VAL A 178 -7.08 3.89 3.84
CA VAL A 178 -6.88 2.44 3.79
C VAL A 178 -8.19 1.67 3.98
N ARG A 179 -8.19 0.41 3.53
CA ARG A 179 -9.18 -0.61 3.91
C ARG A 179 -8.44 -1.85 4.39
N ILE A 180 -9.14 -2.76 5.05
CA ILE A 180 -8.55 -4.03 5.50
C ILE A 180 -9.24 -5.18 4.78
N HIS A 181 -8.48 -5.95 4.03
CA HIS A 181 -8.93 -7.19 3.41
C HIS A 181 -8.83 -8.34 4.41
N LEU A 182 -9.93 -9.02 4.67
CA LEU A 182 -9.99 -10.22 5.50
C LEU A 182 -10.00 -11.45 4.59
N GLU A 183 -8.91 -12.20 4.61
CA GLU A 183 -8.73 -13.36 3.75
C GLU A 183 -9.01 -14.65 4.54
N ASN A 184 -9.99 -15.39 4.05
CA ASN A 184 -10.29 -16.75 4.48
C ASN A 184 -11.22 -17.39 3.43
N PRO A 185 -11.04 -18.68 3.09
CA PRO A 185 -11.87 -19.35 2.07
C PRO A 185 -13.39 -19.25 2.31
N LEU A 186 -13.82 -19.14 3.57
CA LEU A 186 -15.24 -19.06 3.95
C LEU A 186 -15.78 -17.62 3.94
N LEU A 187 -14.90 -16.61 3.97
CA LEU A 187 -15.25 -15.19 3.84
C LEU A 187 -15.31 -14.73 2.38
N GLY A 188 -14.65 -15.46 1.47
CA GLY A 188 -14.51 -15.07 0.07
C GLY A 188 -13.57 -13.86 -0.12
N ASP A 189 -13.22 -13.61 -1.38
CA ASP A 189 -12.14 -12.67 -1.75
C ASP A 189 -12.53 -11.18 -1.68
N ASN A 190 -13.74 -10.87 -1.22
CA ASN A 190 -14.27 -9.51 -1.18
C ASN A 190 -14.64 -9.03 0.23
N CYS A 191 -14.16 -9.73 1.27
CA CYS A 191 -14.48 -9.38 2.64
C CYS A 191 -13.57 -8.25 3.13
N TYR A 192 -14.11 -7.03 3.23
CA TYR A 192 -13.34 -5.84 3.61
C TYR A 192 -13.94 -5.12 4.83
N ILE A 193 -13.09 -4.61 5.71
CA ILE A 193 -13.44 -3.55 6.66
C ILE A 193 -13.09 -2.20 6.04
N GLY A 194 -14.09 -1.34 5.88
CA GLY A 194 -13.98 -0.14 5.06
C GLY A 194 -14.10 -0.41 3.56
N THR A 195 -14.25 0.64 2.77
CA THR A 195 -14.30 0.59 1.30
C THR A 195 -13.49 1.74 0.71
N ALA A 196 -13.27 1.74 -0.60
CA ALA A 196 -12.65 2.90 -1.26
C ALA A 196 -13.49 4.18 -1.13
N ALA A 197 -14.83 4.07 -1.06
CA ALA A 197 -15.72 5.21 -0.90
C ALA A 197 -15.89 5.65 0.57
N ASN A 198 -15.64 4.74 1.52
CA ASN A 198 -15.69 5.01 2.95
C ASN A 198 -14.49 4.32 3.63
N PRO A 199 -13.29 4.92 3.53
CA PRO A 199 -12.05 4.31 4.01
C PRO A 199 -11.85 4.52 5.52
N ILE A 200 -10.96 3.73 6.10
CA ILE A 200 -10.29 4.10 7.35
C ILE A 200 -9.23 5.14 6.99
N VAL A 201 -9.18 6.28 7.68
CA VAL A 201 -8.16 7.30 7.40
C VAL A 201 -7.21 7.42 8.59
N LEU A 202 -6.02 6.85 8.42
CA LEU A 202 -4.95 6.91 9.43
C LEU A 202 -4.17 8.22 9.31
N ARG A 203 -3.77 8.77 10.44
CA ARG A 203 -3.00 10.01 10.59
C ARG A 203 -1.90 9.80 11.63
N PRO A 204 -0.86 9.01 11.31
CA PRO A 204 0.21 8.74 12.25
C PRO A 204 0.93 10.02 12.66
N GLU A 205 1.24 10.12 13.95
CA GLU A 205 2.07 11.15 14.57
C GLU A 205 3.20 10.48 15.35
N ASN A 206 4.37 11.12 15.42
CA ASN A 206 5.45 10.63 16.29
C ASN A 206 5.09 10.86 17.77
N ARG A 207 5.33 9.86 18.61
CA ARG A 207 5.17 9.93 20.08
C ARG A 207 6.44 10.31 20.82
N ASN A 208 7.58 10.15 20.16
CA ASN A 208 8.89 10.53 20.63
C ASN A 208 9.67 11.12 19.45
N PHE A 209 10.63 11.97 19.75
CA PHE A 209 11.50 12.52 18.72
C PHE A 209 12.27 11.39 18.04
N PRO A 210 12.28 11.32 16.69
CA PRO A 210 13.16 10.42 15.97
C PRO A 210 14.62 10.82 16.18
N GLU A 211 15.51 9.84 16.12
CA GLU A 211 16.93 10.11 15.94
C GLU A 211 17.14 10.68 14.53
N PHE A 212 17.82 11.83 14.44
CA PHE A 212 18.07 12.52 13.19
C PHE A 212 19.47 12.18 12.65
N GLY A 213 19.52 11.79 11.38
CA GLY A 213 20.75 11.67 10.61
C GLY A 213 20.57 12.26 9.21
N MET A 214 21.68 12.64 8.59
CA MET A 214 21.69 13.14 7.21
C MET A 214 22.89 12.54 6.49
N THR A 215 22.66 12.07 5.26
CA THR A 215 23.66 11.50 4.37
C THR A 215 23.61 12.21 3.02
N PHE A 216 24.75 12.30 2.35
CA PHE A 216 24.86 12.78 0.98
C PHE A 216 25.41 11.65 0.12
N PHE A 217 25.00 11.61 -1.14
CA PHE A 217 25.33 10.49 -2.02
C PHE A 217 25.25 10.87 -3.50
N GLN A 218 25.91 10.07 -4.33
CA GLN A 218 25.91 10.19 -5.79
C GLN A 218 24.58 9.67 -6.36
N GLY A 219 24.27 10.02 -7.61
CA GLY A 219 23.04 9.60 -8.27
C GLY A 219 22.80 8.08 -8.21
N ASP A 220 23.87 7.28 -8.35
CA ASP A 220 23.82 5.81 -8.33
C ASP A 220 23.60 5.18 -6.94
N GLY A 221 23.41 5.99 -5.88
CA GLY A 221 23.20 5.54 -4.52
C GLY A 221 24.47 5.44 -3.67
N THR A 222 25.66 5.65 -4.23
CA THR A 222 26.93 5.55 -3.48
C THR A 222 27.12 6.73 -2.53
N GLU A 223 27.33 6.46 -1.24
CA GLU A 223 27.55 7.51 -0.23
C GLU A 223 28.77 8.38 -0.57
N ASP A 224 28.57 9.70 -0.58
CA ASP A 224 29.59 10.70 -0.86
C ASP A 224 29.21 12.04 -0.21
N PRO A 225 30.03 12.58 0.72
CA PRO A 225 29.80 13.89 1.32
C PRO A 225 29.66 15.06 0.32
N ALA A 226 30.16 14.92 -0.91
CA ALA A 226 30.03 15.89 -2.00
C ALA A 226 28.91 15.57 -2.99
N GLY A 227 28.09 14.56 -2.71
CA GLY A 227 27.03 14.08 -3.57
C GLY A 227 25.95 15.10 -3.90
N GLU A 228 25.38 14.96 -5.09
CA GLU A 228 24.25 15.73 -5.60
C GLU A 228 22.91 15.34 -4.98
N MET A 229 22.86 14.21 -4.26
CA MET A 229 21.70 13.73 -3.53
C MET A 229 21.88 13.89 -2.03
N SER A 230 20.76 14.02 -1.31
CA SER A 230 20.74 14.03 0.16
C SER A 230 19.60 13.16 0.68
N ARG A 231 19.84 12.48 1.81
CA ARG A 231 18.83 11.69 2.52
C ARG A 231 18.79 12.08 4.00
N ILE A 232 17.62 12.49 4.45
CA ILE A 232 17.29 12.63 5.87
C ILE A 232 16.88 11.25 6.38
N ASN A 233 17.43 10.87 7.53
CA ASN A 233 17.20 9.61 8.21
C ASN A 233 16.55 9.91 9.57
N LEU A 234 15.33 9.43 9.77
CA LEU A 234 14.56 9.59 11.00
C LEU A 234 14.24 8.20 11.55
N THR A 235 14.92 7.77 12.61
CA THR A 235 14.86 6.40 13.10
C THR A 235 14.42 6.32 14.57
N GLY A 236 13.88 5.17 14.97
CA GLY A 236 13.54 4.90 16.38
C GLY A 236 12.27 5.58 16.88
N ALA A 237 11.50 6.25 16.03
CA ALA A 237 10.23 6.85 16.44
C ALA A 237 9.13 5.78 16.61
N THR A 238 8.38 5.87 17.69
CA THR A 238 7.06 5.25 17.81
C THR A 238 6.05 6.18 17.15
N GLN A 239 5.35 5.68 16.13
CA GLN A 239 4.25 6.43 15.51
C GLN A 239 2.91 5.90 15.99
N ASN A 240 1.95 6.78 16.22
CA ASN A 240 0.62 6.40 16.69
C ASN A 240 -0.48 7.21 15.99
N ASP A 241 -1.67 6.62 15.89
CA ASP A 241 -2.91 7.36 15.65
C ASP A 241 -4.00 6.71 16.51
N SER A 242 -4.85 7.52 17.13
CA SER A 242 -6.01 7.07 17.93
C SER A 242 -7.31 7.82 17.64
N ALA A 243 -7.31 8.71 16.65
CA ALA A 243 -8.42 9.61 16.35
C ALA A 243 -9.29 9.14 15.18
N PHE A 244 -8.96 8.00 14.55
CA PHE A 244 -9.69 7.51 13.38
C PHE A 244 -10.95 6.70 13.75
N ALA A 245 -11.97 6.81 12.91
CA ALA A 245 -13.14 5.93 12.92
C ALA A 245 -12.91 4.71 12.01
N VAL A 246 -13.63 3.63 12.27
CA VAL A 246 -13.56 2.38 11.50
C VAL A 246 -14.95 2.04 10.97
N PRO A 247 -15.15 2.05 9.64
CA PRO A 247 -16.40 1.62 9.03
C PRO A 247 -16.70 0.14 9.27
N GLY A 248 -17.93 -0.28 8.94
CA GLY A 248 -18.33 -1.69 9.00
C GLY A 248 -17.68 -2.55 7.92
N ALA A 249 -17.74 -3.86 8.12
CA ALA A 249 -17.38 -4.88 7.16
C ALA A 249 -18.38 -4.97 6.00
N THR A 250 -17.88 -5.29 4.82
CA THR A 250 -18.62 -5.41 3.56
C THR A 250 -18.10 -6.60 2.74
N GLY A 251 -18.95 -7.18 1.89
CA GLY A 251 -18.56 -8.22 0.93
C GLY A 251 -18.12 -9.56 1.54
N CYS A 252 -18.37 -9.82 2.82
CA CYS A 252 -18.01 -11.08 3.47
C CYS A 252 -19.08 -12.16 3.22
N GLY A 253 -18.61 -13.31 2.74
CA GLY A 253 -19.42 -14.49 2.39
C GLY A 253 -20.16 -14.36 1.06
N LEU A 254 -21.15 -15.24 0.84
CA LEU A 254 -21.99 -15.26 -0.36
C LEU A 254 -23.01 -14.09 -0.44
N ASN A 255 -22.64 -12.89 0.03
CA ASN A 255 -23.38 -11.63 -0.09
C ASN A 255 -24.78 -11.57 0.60
N VAL A 256 -25.09 -12.45 1.55
CA VAL A 256 -26.34 -12.38 2.34
C VAL A 256 -26.24 -11.47 3.59
N GLY A 257 -25.15 -10.72 3.75
CA GLY A 257 -24.96 -9.73 4.83
C GLY A 257 -24.77 -10.29 6.25
N LEU A 258 -25.15 -11.54 6.51
CA LEU A 258 -25.02 -12.18 7.83
C LEU A 258 -23.57 -12.27 8.31
N ILE A 259 -22.63 -12.58 7.42
CA ILE A 259 -21.21 -12.67 7.78
C ILE A 259 -20.62 -11.27 8.05
N ASN A 260 -21.05 -10.24 7.31
CA ASN A 260 -20.70 -8.85 7.66
C ASN A 260 -21.15 -8.52 9.08
N ALA A 261 -22.38 -8.89 9.45
CA ALA A 261 -22.90 -8.65 10.80
C ALA A 261 -22.10 -9.40 11.87
N ALA A 262 -21.65 -10.63 11.60
CA ALA A 262 -20.80 -11.39 12.52
C ALA A 262 -19.41 -10.75 12.71
N VAL A 263 -18.74 -10.35 11.62
CA VAL A 263 -17.47 -9.61 11.67
C VAL A 263 -17.65 -8.32 12.47
N ASN A 264 -18.70 -7.57 12.17
CA ASN A 264 -19.03 -6.32 12.86
C ASN A 264 -19.29 -6.54 14.35
N ALA A 265 -20.07 -7.55 14.72
CA ALA A 265 -20.39 -7.83 16.12
C ALA A 265 -19.14 -8.22 16.92
N LYS A 266 -18.26 -9.05 16.34
CA LYS A 266 -17.03 -9.50 16.99
C LYS A 266 -16.03 -8.37 17.17
N THR A 267 -15.78 -7.60 16.11
CA THR A 267 -14.81 -6.51 16.13
C THR A 267 -15.38 -5.24 16.78
N GLY A 268 -16.69 -5.11 16.91
CA GLY A 268 -17.36 -3.92 17.43
C GLY A 268 -17.41 -2.80 16.40
N LEU A 269 -17.81 -3.12 15.17
CA LEU A 269 -17.89 -2.19 14.04
C LEU A 269 -19.34 -1.85 13.66
N PRO A 270 -19.59 -0.65 13.08
CA PRO A 270 -18.64 0.45 12.93
C PRO A 270 -18.19 1.00 14.30
N SER A 271 -16.94 1.45 14.37
CA SER A 271 -16.33 1.96 15.59
C SER A 271 -16.04 3.45 15.44
N ALA A 272 -16.60 4.27 16.31
CA ALA A 272 -16.37 5.72 16.30
C ALA A 272 -14.91 6.09 16.63
N ALA A 273 -14.50 7.29 16.22
CA ALA A 273 -13.21 7.88 16.60
C ALA A 273 -12.99 7.86 18.12
N GLY A 274 -11.74 7.66 18.55
CA GLY A 274 -11.38 7.52 19.98
C GLY A 274 -11.50 6.11 20.55
N ASN A 275 -12.11 5.15 19.82
CA ASN A 275 -12.17 3.74 20.23
C ASN A 275 -11.11 2.86 19.54
N ASN A 276 -10.37 3.43 18.60
CA ASN A 276 -9.43 2.73 17.73
C ASN A 276 -8.02 3.30 17.94
N SER A 277 -7.00 2.49 17.67
CA SER A 277 -5.63 2.98 17.70
C SER A 277 -4.74 2.15 16.80
N VAL A 278 -3.71 2.75 16.22
CA VAL A 278 -2.59 2.05 15.61
C VAL A 278 -1.31 2.59 16.21
N THR A 279 -0.39 1.71 16.56
CA THR A 279 0.96 2.05 17.04
C THR A 279 1.96 1.26 16.20
N LEU A 280 2.89 1.97 15.57
CA LEU A 280 4.01 1.41 14.85
C LEU A 280 5.27 1.62 15.68
N ASN A 281 6.00 0.54 15.95
CA ASN A 281 7.21 0.57 16.75
C ASN A 281 8.45 0.71 15.86
N ASP A 282 9.50 1.33 16.40
CA ASP A 282 10.82 1.48 15.76
C ASP A 282 10.70 1.88 14.28
N THR A 283 9.94 2.94 14.02
CA THR A 283 9.73 3.40 12.65
C THR A 283 11.04 3.98 12.11
N ARG A 284 11.29 3.69 10.83
CA ARG A 284 12.42 4.23 10.06
C ARG A 284 11.85 4.97 8.88
N THR A 285 11.90 6.28 8.96
CA THR A 285 11.41 7.20 7.93
C THR A 285 12.61 7.85 7.26
N HIS A 286 12.67 7.76 5.94
CA HIS A 286 13.70 8.42 5.14
C HIS A 286 13.04 9.34 4.13
N LEU A 287 13.64 10.50 3.93
CA LEU A 287 13.27 11.45 2.90
C LEU A 287 14.52 11.73 2.06
N THR A 288 14.42 11.54 0.76
CA THR A 288 15.54 11.74 -0.16
C THR A 288 15.15 12.65 -1.31
N GLY A 289 16.12 13.38 -1.83
CA GLY A 289 15.96 14.30 -2.95
C GLY A 289 17.28 14.94 -3.35
N LEU A 290 17.23 15.82 -4.33
CA LEU A 290 18.42 16.59 -4.75
C LEU A 290 18.93 17.43 -3.57
N ASN A 291 20.23 17.43 -3.34
CA ASN A 291 20.90 18.23 -2.32
C ASN A 291 20.75 19.74 -2.62
N ALA A 292 20.87 20.12 -3.88
CA ALA A 292 20.75 21.49 -4.34
C ALA A 292 19.82 21.59 -5.57
N PRO A 293 18.49 21.43 -5.42
CA PRO A 293 17.56 21.38 -6.56
C PRO A 293 17.59 22.66 -7.41
N GLY A 294 17.92 23.81 -6.82
CA GLY A 294 18.04 25.09 -7.52
C GLY A 294 19.16 25.17 -8.55
N THR A 295 20.13 24.24 -8.55
CA THR A 295 21.25 24.23 -9.52
C THR A 295 20.88 23.54 -10.83
N VAL A 296 19.76 22.81 -10.87
CA VAL A 296 19.30 22.04 -12.04
C VAL A 296 17.97 22.53 -12.59
N VAL A 297 17.58 23.76 -12.28
CA VAL A 297 16.36 24.39 -12.80
C VAL A 297 16.43 24.49 -14.33
N PRO A 298 15.35 24.15 -15.07
CA PRO A 298 14.00 23.79 -14.62
C PRO A 298 13.72 22.28 -14.57
N ASP A 299 14.76 21.45 -14.45
CA ASP A 299 14.71 20.02 -14.72
C ASP A 299 14.89 19.14 -13.46
N ALA A 300 14.70 19.68 -12.26
CA ALA A 300 14.91 18.93 -11.00
C ALA A 300 14.12 17.61 -10.93
N GLY A 301 12.88 17.58 -11.42
CA GLY A 301 12.07 16.36 -11.53
C GLY A 301 12.72 15.30 -12.42
N LYS A 302 13.31 15.70 -13.54
CA LYS A 302 13.99 14.80 -14.47
C LYS A 302 15.29 14.30 -13.90
N VAL A 303 16.10 15.18 -13.30
CA VAL A 303 17.36 14.82 -12.65
C VAL A 303 17.13 13.85 -11.49
N LEU A 304 16.08 14.06 -10.68
CA LEU A 304 15.71 13.11 -9.63
C LEU A 304 15.39 11.72 -10.21
N ALA A 305 14.62 11.67 -11.29
CA ALA A 305 14.28 10.42 -11.95
C ALA A 305 15.51 9.73 -12.56
N GLU A 306 16.39 10.47 -13.22
CA GLU A 306 17.66 9.95 -13.77
C GLU A 306 18.54 9.35 -12.67
N ASN A 307 18.66 10.00 -11.52
CA ASN A 307 19.42 9.49 -10.38
C ASN A 307 18.76 8.23 -9.78
N TRP A 308 17.44 8.20 -9.63
CA TRP A 308 16.77 7.00 -9.14
C TRP A 308 16.95 5.80 -10.09
N HIS A 309 16.83 6.03 -11.40
CA HIS A 309 17.02 4.99 -12.42
C HIS A 309 18.47 4.52 -12.54
N SER A 310 19.46 5.39 -12.30
CA SER A 310 20.88 5.00 -12.34
C SER A 310 21.30 4.09 -11.19
N ALA A 311 20.50 4.05 -10.11
CA ALA A 311 20.74 3.20 -8.95
C ALA A 311 20.07 1.81 -9.04
N VAL A 312 19.35 1.49 -10.12
CA VAL A 312 18.70 0.17 -10.31
C VAL A 312 19.77 -0.90 -10.58
N GLU A 313 19.72 -1.98 -9.81
CA GLU A 313 20.58 -3.18 -9.95
C GLU A 313 20.06 -4.20 -10.97
#